data_AF-A0A542HVE4-F1
#
_entry.id   AF-A0A542HVE4-F1
#
_cell.length_a   1.000
_cell.length_b   1.000
_cell.length_c   1.000
_cell.angle_alpha   90.00
_cell.angle_beta   90.00
_cell.angle_gamma   90.00
#
_symmetry.space_group_name_H-M   'P 1'
#
loop_
_entity.id
_entity.type
_entity.pdbx_description
1 polymer ?
#
loop_
_entity_poly.entity_id
_entity_poly.type
_entity_poly.pdbx_seq_one_letter_code
_entity_poly.pdbx_strand_id
1 'polypeptide(L)'
;MSTTTNRRTIALTHREPPAFLGESVGSSLGELQRRQSAWLVSHSISAPAFTRRLLAREPGFDELTSSQLDAASEVLTFRLGHVQRWRLLWVVSTDGPSQFTDERTVRVGVSEETTRELATTIGLEAKLDIPFLAAQASAQWSRLTRSTISVNTESEFTRTLSYDVPEGGLDIALWQLESQLVRRLELRAGAALPPDPMPRWVELAVTARARSRVITVPTNVVRVLTRKAPGAGGGAAGT
;
A
#
# COMPACT_ATOMS: atom_id res chain seq x y z
N MET A 1 7.37 11.04 -29.36
CA MET A 1 7.96 11.26 -28.02
C MET A 1 7.04 10.67 -26.95
N SER A 2 7.29 9.45 -26.44
CA SER A 2 6.61 8.95 -25.21
C SER A 2 7.25 7.64 -24.67
N THR A 3 8.58 7.59 -24.53
CA THR A 3 9.28 6.42 -23.98
C THR A 3 9.80 6.65 -22.56
N THR A 4 9.90 7.90 -22.13
CA THR A 4 10.42 8.27 -20.80
C THR A 4 9.38 8.08 -19.68
N THR A 5 8.09 8.28 -19.98
CA THR A 5 7.00 8.09 -19.01
C THR A 5 6.82 6.62 -18.63
N ASN A 6 7.07 5.69 -19.55
CA ASN A 6 6.98 4.25 -19.25
C ASN A 6 8.16 3.75 -18.39
N ARG A 7 9.39 4.24 -18.60
CA ARG A 7 10.56 3.77 -17.83
C ARG A 7 10.48 4.08 -16.34
N ARG A 8 9.89 5.20 -15.92
CA ARG A 8 9.73 5.54 -14.49
C ARG A 8 8.62 4.75 -13.80
N THR A 9 7.56 4.40 -14.52
CA THR A 9 6.50 3.52 -14.00
C THR A 9 6.99 2.06 -13.87
N ILE A 10 7.86 1.62 -14.79
CA ILE A 10 8.47 0.28 -14.76
C ILE A 10 9.51 0.15 -13.63
N ALA A 11 10.23 1.21 -13.26
CA ALA A 11 11.25 1.18 -12.20
C ALA A 11 10.69 0.86 -10.79
N LEU A 12 9.43 1.18 -10.50
CA LEU A 12 8.80 0.97 -9.19
C LEU A 12 8.22 -0.45 -9.01
N THR A 13 7.97 -1.18 -10.10
CA THR A 13 7.48 -2.56 -10.10
C THR A 13 8.59 -3.62 -10.13
N HIS A 14 9.86 -3.23 -10.01
CA HIS A 14 11.00 -4.15 -10.06
C HIS A 14 11.30 -4.90 -8.76
N ARG A 15 10.65 -4.57 -7.64
CA ARG A 15 10.90 -5.30 -6.39
C ARG A 15 10.16 -6.63 -6.41
N GLU A 16 10.93 -7.70 -6.38
CA GLU A 16 10.41 -9.06 -6.37
C GLU A 16 9.75 -9.41 -5.02
N PRO A 17 8.80 -10.34 -5.00
CA PRO A 17 8.27 -10.86 -3.75
C PRO A 17 9.39 -11.53 -2.92
N PRO A 18 9.22 -11.64 -1.60
CA PRO A 18 10.18 -12.34 -0.77
C PRO A 18 10.43 -13.77 -1.26
N ALA A 19 11.69 -14.14 -1.41
CA ALA A 19 12.08 -15.49 -1.81
C ALA A 19 11.77 -16.53 -0.71
N PHE A 20 11.71 -17.80 -1.11
CA PHE A 20 11.68 -18.94 -0.18
C PHE A 20 12.92 -18.97 0.71
N LEU A 21 12.78 -19.57 1.91
CA LEU A 21 13.82 -19.67 2.92
C LEU A 21 14.37 -21.09 3.02
N GLY A 22 15.70 -21.22 3.02
CA GLY A 22 16.36 -22.52 3.01
C GLY A 22 16.34 -23.17 1.63
N GLU A 23 17.02 -24.32 1.52
CA GLU A 23 17.26 -24.98 0.24
C GLU A 23 16.24 -26.08 -0.05
N SER A 24 15.58 -26.64 0.97
CA SER A 24 14.67 -27.78 0.82
C SER A 24 13.23 -27.35 0.56
N VAL A 25 12.54 -28.06 -0.32
CA VAL A 25 11.10 -27.91 -0.57
C VAL A 25 10.30 -28.13 0.73
N GLY A 26 9.23 -27.37 0.93
CA GLY A 26 8.36 -27.44 2.11
C GLY A 26 8.93 -26.79 3.38
N SER A 27 10.22 -26.44 3.39
CA SER A 27 10.83 -25.79 4.55
C SER A 27 10.40 -24.32 4.68
N SER A 28 10.18 -23.88 5.91
CA SER A 28 10.03 -22.47 6.30
C SER A 28 8.87 -21.72 5.61
N LEU A 29 7.84 -22.43 5.11
CA LEU A 29 6.69 -21.79 4.45
C LEU A 29 5.93 -20.83 5.38
N GLY A 30 5.80 -21.20 6.66
CA GLY A 30 5.16 -20.35 7.69
C GLY A 30 5.92 -19.06 8.00
N GLU A 31 7.20 -18.96 7.61
CA GLU A 31 8.01 -17.77 7.82
C GLU A 31 7.86 -16.75 6.68
N LEU A 32 7.42 -17.18 5.49
CA LEU A 32 7.16 -16.29 4.35
C LEU A 32 6.13 -15.21 4.69
N GLN A 33 5.11 -15.54 5.49
CA GLN A 33 4.08 -14.59 5.93
C GLN A 33 4.65 -13.43 6.76
N ARG A 34 5.73 -13.68 7.51
CA ARG A 34 6.33 -12.70 8.43
C ARG A 34 7.43 -11.88 7.77
N ARG A 35 7.81 -12.17 6.52
CA ARG A 35 8.87 -11.44 5.83
C ARG A 35 8.43 -10.02 5.51
N GLN A 36 9.27 -9.07 5.92
CA GLN A 36 9.08 -7.67 5.58
C GLN A 36 9.34 -7.48 4.09
N SER A 37 8.29 -7.08 3.40
CA SER A 37 8.32 -6.72 1.98
C SER A 37 7.92 -5.27 1.78
N ALA A 38 7.87 -4.46 2.84
CA ALA A 38 7.40 -3.09 2.78
C ALA A 38 8.54 -2.13 2.40
N TRP A 39 8.28 -1.23 1.47
CA TRP A 39 9.21 -0.13 1.17
C TRP A 39 8.47 1.17 0.92
N LEU A 40 9.07 2.25 1.41
CA LEU A 40 8.61 3.59 1.14
C LEU A 40 8.83 3.89 -0.35
N VAL A 41 7.74 4.12 -1.08
CA VAL A 41 7.79 4.60 -2.45
C VAL A 41 8.03 6.10 -2.44
N SER A 42 7.29 6.81 -1.59
CA SER A 42 7.41 8.26 -1.48
C SER A 42 6.73 8.81 -0.24
N HIS A 43 7.09 10.05 0.11
CA HIS A 43 6.37 10.82 1.10
C HIS A 43 6.37 12.31 0.75
N SER A 44 5.39 13.02 1.30
CA SER A 44 5.30 14.48 1.23
C SER A 44 4.73 15.03 2.53
N ILE A 45 4.84 16.35 2.70
CA ILE A 45 4.24 17.09 3.79
C ILE A 45 3.27 18.12 3.22
N SER A 46 2.16 18.35 3.89
CA SER A 46 1.17 19.32 3.45
C SER A 46 1.62 20.77 3.71
N ALA A 47 1.36 21.64 2.74
CA ALA A 47 1.48 23.09 2.91
C ALA A 47 0.47 23.63 3.95
N PRO A 48 0.71 24.80 4.58
CA PRO A 48 -0.17 25.35 5.63
C PRO A 48 -1.64 25.43 5.22
N ALA A 49 -1.96 26.05 4.08
CA ALA A 49 -3.34 26.18 3.61
C ALA A 49 -4.04 24.82 3.42
N PHE A 50 -3.33 23.79 2.94
CA PHE A 50 -3.89 22.45 2.80
C PHE A 50 -4.03 21.74 4.15
N THR A 51 -3.06 21.92 5.04
CA THR A 51 -3.10 21.40 6.42
C THR A 51 -4.30 21.95 7.16
N ARG A 52 -4.54 23.26 7.10
CA ARG A 52 -5.69 23.91 7.71
C ARG A 52 -7.01 23.30 7.26
N ARG A 53 -7.18 23.08 5.94
CA ARG A 53 -8.39 22.46 5.38
C ARG A 53 -8.60 21.04 5.88
N LEU A 54 -7.53 20.25 6.02
CA LEU A 54 -7.62 18.89 6.56
C LEU A 54 -7.91 18.90 8.07
N LEU A 55 -7.25 19.77 8.83
CA LEU A 55 -7.49 19.93 10.27
C LEU A 55 -8.95 20.27 10.55
N ALA A 56 -9.55 21.20 9.80
CA ALA A 56 -10.97 21.54 9.95
C ALA A 56 -11.96 20.37 9.72
N ARG A 57 -11.49 19.23 9.21
CA ARG A 57 -12.27 17.99 9.04
C ARG A 57 -11.91 16.90 10.05
N GLU A 58 -10.90 17.13 10.89
CA GLU A 58 -10.56 16.21 11.97
C GLU A 58 -11.52 16.41 13.15
N PRO A 59 -11.89 15.34 13.86
CA PRO A 59 -12.81 15.43 14.99
C PRO A 59 -12.33 16.44 16.05
N GLY A 60 -13.20 17.40 16.40
CA GLY A 60 -12.97 18.42 17.43
C GLY A 60 -12.20 19.65 16.95
N PHE A 61 -11.54 19.58 15.80
CA PHE A 61 -10.89 20.74 15.19
C PHE A 61 -11.88 21.66 14.47
N ASP A 62 -13.04 21.14 14.07
CA ASP A 62 -14.15 21.87 13.47
C ASP A 62 -14.80 22.88 14.43
N GLU A 63 -14.66 22.66 15.74
CA GLU A 63 -15.14 23.57 16.79
C GLU A 63 -14.17 24.73 17.09
N LEU A 64 -12.95 24.70 16.55
CA LEU A 64 -11.94 25.72 16.80
C LEU A 64 -12.24 27.00 16.01
N THR A 65 -11.81 28.15 16.55
CA THR A 65 -11.89 29.40 15.80
C THR A 65 -10.97 29.39 14.59
N SER A 66 -11.28 30.25 13.59
CA SER A 66 -10.42 30.45 12.41
C SER A 66 -8.95 30.72 12.79
N SER A 67 -8.71 31.57 13.79
CA SER A 67 -7.37 31.93 14.24
C SER A 67 -6.64 30.77 14.93
N GLN A 68 -7.36 29.92 15.68
CA GLN A 68 -6.80 28.72 16.28
C GLN A 68 -6.42 27.69 15.22
N LEU A 69 -7.24 27.52 14.18
CA LEU A 69 -6.94 26.65 13.06
C LEU A 69 -5.75 27.14 12.23
N ASP A 70 -5.62 28.46 12.03
CA ASP A 70 -4.45 29.07 11.40
C ASP A 70 -3.18 28.77 12.19
N ALA A 71 -3.16 29.10 13.48
CA ALA A 71 -2.03 28.84 14.37
C ALA A 71 -1.64 27.36 14.39
N ALA A 72 -2.63 26.46 14.48
CA ALA A 72 -2.40 25.02 14.41
C ALA A 72 -1.77 24.61 13.07
N SER A 73 -2.22 25.18 11.95
CA SER A 73 -1.71 24.83 10.61
C SER A 73 -0.29 25.34 10.32
N GLU A 74 0.15 26.40 11.01
CA GLU A 74 1.52 26.91 10.98
C GLU A 74 2.48 26.05 11.82
N VAL A 75 1.99 25.34 12.84
CA VAL A 75 2.81 24.47 13.70
C VAL A 75 2.76 23.00 13.26
N LEU A 76 1.64 22.54 12.73
CA LEU A 76 1.38 21.15 12.36
C LEU A 76 1.44 20.93 10.84
N THR A 77 1.66 19.69 10.43
CA THR A 77 1.56 19.26 9.03
C THR A 77 1.07 17.82 8.96
N PHE A 78 0.39 17.47 7.87
CA PHE A 78 0.11 16.08 7.54
C PHE A 78 1.25 15.54 6.68
N ARG A 79 1.90 14.49 7.18
CA ARG A 79 2.77 13.63 6.40
C ARG A 79 1.91 12.62 5.65
N LEU A 80 2.04 12.65 4.33
CA LEU A 80 1.37 11.73 3.41
C LEU A 80 2.43 10.78 2.84
N GLY A 81 2.20 9.48 2.98
CA GLY A 81 3.13 8.44 2.55
C GLY A 81 2.49 7.44 1.61
N HIS A 82 3.27 6.92 0.68
CA HIS A 82 2.93 5.73 -0.09
C HIS A 82 4.01 4.67 0.16
N VAL A 83 3.59 3.54 0.71
CA VAL A 83 4.40 2.36 0.94
C VAL A 83 3.85 1.25 0.07
N GLN A 84 4.71 0.48 -0.60
CA GLN A 84 4.29 -0.75 -1.27
C GLN A 84 4.75 -1.95 -0.47
N ARG A 85 3.95 -3.01 -0.49
CA ARG A 85 4.32 -4.29 0.13
C ARG A 85 3.80 -5.47 -0.67
N TRP A 86 4.53 -6.57 -0.63
CA TRP A 86 4.03 -7.87 -1.08
C TRP A 86 3.29 -8.57 0.05
N ARG A 87 2.01 -8.87 -0.17
CA ARG A 87 1.20 -9.72 0.68
C ARG A 87 1.19 -11.13 0.13
N LEU A 88 1.48 -12.12 0.97
CA LEU A 88 1.30 -13.52 0.62
C LEU A 88 -0.21 -13.82 0.61
N LEU A 89 -0.74 -14.25 -0.53
CA LEU A 89 -2.13 -14.68 -0.64
C LEU A 89 -2.28 -16.16 -0.32
N TRP A 90 -1.33 -16.96 -0.83
CA TRP A 90 -1.41 -18.40 -0.76
C TRP A 90 -0.02 -19.02 -0.96
N VAL A 91 0.22 -20.17 -0.33
CA VAL A 91 1.44 -20.95 -0.49
C VAL A 91 1.11 -22.44 -0.36
N VAL A 92 1.79 -23.27 -1.15
CA VAL A 92 1.75 -24.73 -1.04
C VAL A 92 3.12 -25.31 -1.30
N SER A 93 3.32 -26.53 -0.80
CA SER A 93 4.40 -27.41 -1.20
C SER A 93 3.78 -28.67 -1.79
N THR A 94 4.28 -29.10 -2.93
CA THR A 94 3.85 -30.32 -3.60
C THR A 94 5.04 -31.24 -3.79
N ASP A 95 4.88 -32.51 -3.42
CA ASP A 95 5.94 -33.52 -3.51
C ASP A 95 5.82 -34.35 -4.79
N GLY A 96 6.97 -34.84 -5.26
CA GLY A 96 7.05 -35.87 -6.31
C GLY A 96 6.69 -35.41 -7.73
N PRO A 97 7.04 -36.24 -8.74
CA PRO A 97 6.81 -35.88 -10.13
C PRO A 97 5.30 -35.94 -10.43
N SER A 98 4.71 -34.79 -10.73
CA SER A 98 3.26 -34.69 -10.98
C SER A 98 2.90 -33.42 -11.74
N GLN A 99 1.68 -33.35 -12.25
CA GLN A 99 1.12 -32.10 -12.74
C GLN A 99 0.31 -31.44 -11.61
N PHE A 100 0.70 -30.24 -11.22
CA PHE A 100 -0.05 -29.42 -10.29
C PHE A 100 -0.93 -28.44 -11.06
N THR A 101 -2.23 -28.42 -10.79
CA THR A 101 -3.14 -27.38 -11.29
C THR A 101 -4.07 -26.94 -10.17
N ASP A 102 -4.24 -25.62 -10.02
CA ASP A 102 -5.08 -25.03 -8.99
C ASP A 102 -5.62 -23.68 -9.45
N GLU A 103 -6.80 -23.30 -8.95
CA GLU A 103 -7.45 -22.04 -9.27
C GLU A 103 -7.59 -21.18 -8.02
N ARG A 104 -7.10 -19.94 -8.11
CA ARG A 104 -7.12 -19.00 -6.99
C ARG A 104 -7.86 -17.73 -7.37
N THR A 105 -8.96 -17.47 -6.68
CA THR A 105 -9.66 -16.19 -6.75
C THR A 105 -8.85 -15.13 -6.00
N VAL A 106 -8.50 -14.05 -6.70
CA VAL A 106 -7.77 -12.91 -6.14
C VAL A 106 -8.68 -11.69 -6.11
N ARG A 107 -8.85 -11.13 -4.91
CA ARG A 107 -9.55 -9.85 -4.70
C ARG A 107 -8.61 -8.69 -4.93
N VAL A 108 -9.06 -7.68 -5.66
CA VAL A 108 -8.32 -6.45 -5.95
C VAL A 108 -9.20 -5.23 -5.75
N GLY A 109 -8.59 -4.05 -5.71
CA GLY A 109 -9.32 -2.82 -5.48
C GLY A 109 -9.83 -2.73 -4.04
N VAL A 110 -10.76 -1.82 -3.82
CA VAL A 110 -11.27 -1.49 -2.48
C VAL A 110 -12.78 -1.32 -2.48
N SER A 111 -13.39 -1.57 -1.33
CA SER A 111 -14.83 -1.37 -1.12
C SER A 111 -15.23 0.09 -1.32
N GLU A 112 -16.53 0.35 -1.49
CA GLU A 112 -17.03 1.72 -1.56
C GLU A 112 -16.72 2.54 -0.30
N GLU A 113 -16.85 1.91 0.88
CA GLU A 113 -16.52 2.53 2.16
C GLU A 113 -15.06 2.96 2.20
N THR A 114 -14.15 2.07 1.82
CA THR A 114 -12.71 2.37 1.74
C THR A 114 -12.42 3.44 0.70
N THR A 115 -13.15 3.46 -0.43
CA THR A 115 -13.03 4.52 -1.45
C THR A 115 -13.41 5.89 -0.87
N ARG A 116 -14.53 5.96 -0.12
CA ARG A 116 -14.95 7.19 0.57
C ARG A 116 -13.94 7.59 1.65
N GLU A 117 -13.38 6.63 2.39
CA GLU A 117 -12.33 6.89 3.38
C GLU A 117 -11.07 7.45 2.72
N LEU A 118 -10.62 6.88 1.60
CA LEU A 118 -9.46 7.35 0.84
C LEU A 118 -9.63 8.78 0.37
N ALA A 119 -10.82 9.13 -0.12
CA ALA A 119 -11.14 10.46 -0.59
C ALA A 119 -11.23 11.48 0.56
N THR A 120 -11.95 11.15 1.64
CA THR A 120 -12.11 12.03 2.80
C THR A 120 -10.78 12.29 3.51
N THR A 121 -9.89 11.30 3.55
CA THR A 121 -8.55 11.40 4.15
C THR A 121 -7.70 12.52 3.53
N ILE A 122 -7.90 12.83 2.25
CA ILE A 122 -7.19 13.90 1.52
C ILE A 122 -8.09 15.12 1.23
N GLY A 123 -9.25 15.20 1.88
CA GLY A 123 -10.11 16.38 1.78
C GLY A 123 -10.99 16.46 0.53
N LEU A 124 -11.18 15.35 -0.19
CA LEU A 124 -12.20 15.29 -1.25
C LEU A 124 -13.60 15.16 -0.65
N GLU A 125 -14.62 15.65 -1.36
CA GLU A 125 -16.02 15.49 -0.95
C GLU A 125 -16.55 14.13 -1.42
N ALA A 126 -17.12 13.35 -0.49
CA ALA A 126 -17.63 12.00 -0.76
C ALA A 126 -19.03 11.97 -1.40
N LYS A 127 -19.48 13.09 -2.01
CA LYS A 127 -20.80 13.21 -2.68
C LYS A 127 -20.80 12.72 -4.13
N LEU A 128 -19.63 12.33 -4.63
CA LEU A 128 -19.45 11.85 -5.99
C LEU A 128 -19.80 10.37 -6.10
N ASP A 129 -20.20 9.94 -7.30
CA ASP A 129 -20.32 8.51 -7.62
C ASP A 129 -18.99 7.78 -7.38
N ILE A 130 -19.06 6.52 -6.95
CA ILE A 130 -17.90 5.75 -6.45
C ILE A 130 -16.78 5.60 -7.48
N PRO A 131 -17.05 5.21 -8.74
CA PRO A 131 -16.00 5.11 -9.76
C PRO A 131 -15.28 6.46 -9.99
N PHE A 132 -16.04 7.56 -10.00
CA PHE A 132 -15.46 8.89 -10.14
C PHE A 132 -14.66 9.31 -8.90
N LEU A 133 -15.16 8.99 -7.71
CA LEU A 133 -14.47 9.24 -6.45
C LEU A 133 -13.15 8.46 -6.37
N ALA A 134 -13.14 7.19 -6.80
CA ALA A 134 -11.93 6.36 -6.88
C ALA A 134 -10.90 6.93 -7.85
N ALA A 135 -11.33 7.42 -9.03
CA ALA A 135 -10.46 8.07 -9.99
C ALA A 135 -9.85 9.38 -9.43
N GLN A 136 -10.66 10.21 -8.78
CA GLN A 136 -10.17 11.43 -8.12
C GLN A 136 -9.22 11.12 -6.97
N ALA A 137 -9.54 10.14 -6.12
CA ALA A 137 -8.67 9.70 -5.04
C ALA A 137 -7.32 9.21 -5.59
N SER A 138 -7.34 8.39 -6.65
CA SER A 138 -6.13 7.93 -7.35
C SER A 138 -5.25 9.09 -7.80
N ALA A 139 -5.83 10.05 -8.51
CA ALA A 139 -5.10 11.20 -9.06
C ALA A 139 -4.52 12.09 -7.95
N GLN A 140 -5.31 12.36 -6.91
CA GLN A 140 -4.88 13.24 -5.82
C GLN A 140 -3.82 12.58 -4.94
N TRP A 141 -3.99 11.32 -4.55
CA TRP A 141 -2.97 10.58 -3.80
C TRP A 141 -1.67 10.46 -4.60
N SER A 142 -1.77 10.17 -5.90
CA SER A 142 -0.61 10.14 -6.80
C SER A 142 0.13 11.48 -6.83
N ARG A 143 -0.61 12.59 -6.95
CA ARG A 143 -0.06 13.95 -6.94
C ARG A 143 0.59 14.29 -5.59
N LEU A 144 -0.13 14.06 -4.50
CA LEU A 144 0.32 14.40 -3.14
C LEU A 144 1.58 13.62 -2.79
N THR A 145 1.63 12.33 -3.10
CA THR A 145 2.78 11.48 -2.79
C THR A 145 3.84 11.50 -3.90
N ARG A 146 3.60 12.13 -5.06
CA ARG A 146 4.49 12.06 -6.23
C ARG A 146 4.82 10.62 -6.65
N SER A 147 3.81 9.76 -6.62
CA SER A 147 3.92 8.34 -6.99
C SER A 147 2.73 7.91 -7.84
N THR A 148 2.74 6.67 -8.35
CA THR A 148 1.62 6.11 -9.13
C THR A 148 0.75 5.25 -8.23
N ILE A 149 -0.48 5.69 -7.97
CA ILE A 149 -1.47 5.01 -7.15
C ILE A 149 -2.75 4.83 -7.98
N SER A 150 -3.24 3.59 -8.06
CA SER A 150 -4.49 3.23 -8.72
C SER A 150 -5.45 2.68 -7.67
N VAL A 151 -6.52 3.43 -7.40
CA VAL A 151 -7.65 3.04 -6.58
C VAL A 151 -8.75 2.60 -7.54
N ASN A 152 -9.06 1.32 -7.52
CA ASN A 152 -10.15 0.73 -8.29
C ASN A 152 -11.21 0.21 -7.32
N THR A 153 -12.45 0.15 -7.80
CA THR A 153 -13.52 -0.55 -7.08
C THR A 153 -13.17 -2.03 -6.91
N GLU A 154 -13.64 -2.60 -5.80
CA GLU A 154 -13.44 -4.01 -5.50
C GLU A 154 -13.89 -4.90 -6.66
N SER A 155 -13.02 -5.84 -7.03
CA SER A 155 -13.31 -6.85 -8.05
C SER A 155 -12.53 -8.11 -7.75
N GLU A 156 -12.94 -9.20 -8.36
CA GLU A 156 -12.28 -10.48 -8.25
C GLU A 156 -11.87 -10.97 -9.64
N PHE A 157 -10.72 -11.65 -9.71
CA PHE A 157 -10.35 -12.41 -10.90
C PHE A 157 -9.76 -13.76 -10.49
N THR A 158 -9.95 -14.77 -11.34
CA THR A 158 -9.40 -16.10 -11.12
C THR A 158 -8.03 -16.21 -11.76
N ARG A 159 -7.06 -16.72 -11.00
CA ARG A 159 -5.73 -17.07 -11.48
C ARG A 159 -5.57 -18.57 -11.46
N THR A 160 -5.43 -19.16 -12.64
CA THR A 160 -5.05 -20.56 -12.79
C THR A 160 -3.54 -20.69 -12.65
N LEU A 161 -3.10 -21.59 -11.79
CA LEU A 161 -1.72 -21.97 -11.53
C LEU A 161 -1.54 -23.37 -12.08
N SER A 162 -0.62 -23.56 -13.04
CA SER A 162 -0.31 -24.88 -13.58
C SER A 162 1.20 -25.06 -13.71
N TYR A 163 1.72 -26.12 -13.10
CA TYR A 163 3.15 -26.38 -13.00
C TYR A 163 3.46 -27.87 -13.08
N ASP A 164 4.55 -28.20 -13.76
CA ASP A 164 5.17 -29.51 -13.66
C ASP A 164 6.01 -29.57 -12.39
N VAL A 165 5.61 -30.45 -11.48
CA VAL A 165 6.30 -30.70 -10.21
C VAL A 165 7.42 -31.72 -10.51
N PRO A 166 8.69 -31.41 -10.21
CA PRO A 166 9.78 -32.35 -10.40
C PRO A 166 9.82 -33.40 -9.28
N GLU A 167 10.65 -34.43 -9.44
CA GLU A 167 10.79 -35.52 -8.46
C GLU A 167 11.11 -35.01 -7.04
N GLY A 168 11.96 -33.98 -6.93
CA GLY A 168 12.29 -33.33 -5.66
C GLY A 168 11.23 -32.38 -5.09
N GLY A 169 10.06 -32.29 -5.71
CA GLY A 169 8.97 -31.41 -5.30
C GLY A 169 9.11 -29.95 -5.73
N LEU A 170 8.07 -29.16 -5.44
CA LEU A 170 7.94 -27.75 -5.81
C LEU A 170 7.19 -26.99 -4.73
N ASP A 171 7.76 -25.87 -4.26
CA ASP A 171 6.98 -24.87 -3.54
C ASP A 171 6.44 -23.83 -4.50
N ILE A 172 5.22 -23.37 -4.24
CA ILE A 172 4.52 -22.36 -5.05
C ILE A 172 3.93 -21.33 -4.09
N ALA A 173 4.23 -20.06 -4.31
CA ALA A 173 3.73 -18.95 -3.50
C ALA A 173 3.12 -17.87 -4.40
N LEU A 174 1.86 -17.53 -4.13
CA LEU A 174 1.11 -16.47 -4.80
C LEU A 174 1.18 -15.19 -3.96
N TRP A 175 1.70 -14.13 -4.55
CA TRP A 175 1.88 -12.83 -3.91
C TRP A 175 1.10 -11.75 -4.63
N GLN A 176 0.52 -10.83 -3.87
CA GLN A 176 -0.13 -9.63 -4.38
C GLN A 176 0.58 -8.39 -3.87
N LEU A 177 0.81 -7.43 -4.77
CA LEU A 177 1.32 -6.12 -4.39
C LEU A 177 0.17 -5.30 -3.82
N GLU A 178 0.37 -4.71 -2.65
CA GLU A 178 -0.55 -3.78 -2.02
C GLU A 178 0.09 -2.40 -1.91
N SER A 179 -0.71 -1.36 -2.17
CA SER A 179 -0.33 0.03 -1.92
C SER A 179 -0.90 0.47 -0.57
N GLN A 180 -0.05 0.85 0.36
CA GLN A 180 -0.43 1.39 1.67
C GLN A 180 -0.28 2.90 1.65
N LEU A 181 -1.40 3.59 1.83
CA LEU A 181 -1.47 5.04 1.87
C LEU A 181 -1.56 5.49 3.32
N VAL A 182 -0.58 6.28 3.73
CA VAL A 182 -0.40 6.69 5.12
C VAL A 182 -0.69 8.17 5.23
N ARG A 183 -1.50 8.57 6.21
CA ARG A 183 -1.65 9.96 6.63
C ARG A 183 -1.42 10.07 8.14
N ARG A 184 -0.44 10.89 8.52
CA ARG A 184 -0.10 11.15 9.91
C ARG A 184 0.03 12.64 10.18
N LEU A 185 -0.50 13.10 11.31
CA LEU A 185 -0.30 14.46 11.79
C LEU A 185 1.04 14.54 12.56
N GLU A 186 1.89 15.49 12.18
CA GLU A 186 3.22 15.72 12.74
C GLU A 186 3.46 17.22 12.99
N LEU A 187 4.46 17.55 13.79
CA LEU A 187 4.96 18.92 13.90
C LEU A 187 5.73 19.28 12.63
N ARG A 188 5.61 20.53 12.19
CA ARG A 188 6.49 21.05 11.14
C ARG A 188 7.94 21.07 11.63
N ALA A 189 8.86 20.91 10.69
CA ALA A 189 10.28 21.00 10.99
C ALA A 189 10.60 22.38 11.59
N GLY A 190 11.26 22.39 12.76
CA GLY A 190 11.61 23.62 13.48
C GLY A 190 10.46 24.29 14.24
N ALA A 191 9.23 23.77 14.15
CA ALA A 191 8.12 24.30 14.94
C ALA A 191 8.18 23.74 16.37
N ALA A 192 7.99 24.63 17.34
CA ALA A 192 7.81 24.28 18.74
C ALA A 192 6.32 24.32 19.10
N LEU A 193 5.93 23.52 20.08
CA LEU A 193 4.61 23.67 20.69
C LEU A 193 4.56 25.02 21.43
N PRO A 194 3.41 25.71 21.42
CA PRO A 194 3.22 26.95 22.17
C PRO A 194 3.45 26.72 23.67
N PRO A 195 3.97 27.73 24.40
CA PRO A 195 4.20 27.64 25.84
C PRO A 195 2.88 27.55 26.61
N ASP A 196 2.97 27.12 27.87
CA ASP A 196 1.81 27.02 28.74
C ASP A 196 1.18 28.39 29.05
N PRO A 197 -0.16 28.48 29.13
CA PRO A 197 -1.11 27.39 28.97
C PRO A 197 -1.29 26.96 27.50
N MET A 198 -1.23 25.64 27.24
CA MET A 198 -1.37 25.10 25.88
C MET A 198 -2.76 25.42 25.29
N PRO A 199 -2.84 25.88 24.03
CA PRO A 199 -4.11 26.01 23.33
C PRO A 199 -4.79 24.65 23.14
N ARG A 200 -6.13 24.64 23.16
CA ARG A 200 -6.98 23.45 22.94
C ARG A 200 -6.59 22.61 21.71
N TRP A 201 -6.12 23.24 20.63
CA TRP A 201 -5.73 22.52 19.42
C TRP A 201 -4.54 21.56 19.64
N VAL A 202 -3.70 21.80 20.65
CA VAL A 202 -2.55 20.93 20.95
C VAL A 202 -3.02 19.58 21.50
N GLU A 203 -3.99 19.57 22.41
CA GLU A 203 -4.58 18.33 22.95
C GLU A 203 -5.28 17.53 21.84
N LEU A 204 -6.00 18.23 20.96
CA LEU A 204 -6.63 17.62 19.78
C LEU A 204 -5.58 17.05 18.83
N ALA A 205 -4.44 17.72 18.64
CA ALA A 205 -3.36 17.25 17.78
C ALA A 205 -2.70 15.97 18.32
N VAL A 206 -2.54 15.83 19.64
CA VAL A 206 -2.05 14.60 20.28
C VAL A 206 -3.02 13.45 20.00
N THR A 207 -4.31 13.69 20.18
CA THR A 207 -5.37 12.70 19.91
C THR A 207 -5.41 12.30 18.43
N ALA A 208 -5.34 13.28 17.52
CA ALA A 208 -5.34 13.04 16.08
C ALA A 208 -4.06 12.31 15.61
N ARG A 209 -2.90 12.61 16.20
CA ARG A 209 -1.63 11.93 15.89
C ARG A 209 -1.65 10.46 16.28
N ALA A 210 -2.32 10.10 17.37
CA ALA A 210 -2.52 8.71 17.75
C ALA A 210 -3.36 7.95 16.71
N ARG A 211 -4.23 8.65 15.96
CA ARG A 211 -5.09 8.10 14.90
C ARG A 211 -4.45 8.15 13.52
N SER A 212 -3.18 7.75 13.42
CA SER A 212 -2.51 7.60 12.12
C SER A 212 -3.37 6.69 11.22
N ARG A 213 -3.71 7.16 10.03
CA ARG A 213 -4.52 6.38 9.09
C ARG A 213 -3.59 5.65 8.12
N VAL A 214 -3.77 4.34 8.01
CA VAL A 214 -3.10 3.50 7.02
C VAL A 214 -4.19 2.77 6.25
N ILE A 215 -4.40 3.15 5.00
CA ILE A 215 -5.41 2.55 4.14
C ILE A 215 -4.69 1.68 3.11
N THR A 216 -5.08 0.42 3.02
CA THR A 216 -4.44 -0.56 2.10
C THR A 216 -5.29 -0.72 0.85
N VAL A 217 -4.64 -0.64 -0.31
CA VAL A 217 -5.25 -0.80 -1.63
C VAL A 217 -4.62 -2.03 -2.30
N PRO A 218 -5.30 -3.18 -2.31
CA PRO A 218 -4.92 -4.35 -3.08
C PRO A 218 -4.83 -4.03 -4.58
N THR A 219 -3.68 -4.25 -5.18
CA THR A 219 -3.50 -3.99 -6.62
C THR A 219 -3.77 -5.26 -7.44
N ASN A 220 -3.92 -5.09 -8.76
CA ASN A 220 -3.98 -6.19 -9.71
C ASN A 220 -2.61 -6.80 -10.04
N VAL A 221 -1.52 -6.31 -9.45
CA VAL A 221 -0.18 -6.83 -9.67
C VAL A 221 0.01 -8.06 -8.77
N VAL A 222 0.02 -9.23 -9.41
CA VAL A 222 0.20 -10.53 -8.76
C VAL A 222 1.42 -11.23 -9.34
N ARG A 223 2.19 -11.91 -8.49
CA ARG A 223 3.35 -12.71 -8.90
C ARG A 223 3.30 -14.07 -8.25
N VAL A 224 3.74 -15.07 -9.00
CA VAL A 224 3.98 -16.42 -8.47
C VAL A 224 5.49 -16.60 -8.37
N LEU A 225 5.95 -17.03 -7.20
CA LEU A 225 7.31 -17.52 -7.03
C LEU A 225 7.26 -19.02 -6.82
N THR A 226 8.23 -19.72 -7.40
CA THR A 226 8.41 -21.16 -7.19
C THR A 226 9.81 -21.46 -6.69
N ARG A 227 9.95 -22.54 -5.92
CA ARG A 227 11.24 -23.11 -5.52
C ARG A 227 11.22 -24.61 -5.81
N LYS A 228 12.25 -25.07 -6.52
CA LYS A 228 12.53 -26.50 -6.71
C LYS A 228 13.57 -26.96 -5.69
N ALA A 229 13.62 -28.26 -5.41
CA ALA A 229 14.70 -28.82 -4.61
C ALA A 229 16.07 -28.66 -5.30
N PRO A 230 17.17 -28.60 -4.54
CA PRO A 230 18.52 -28.50 -5.08
C PRO A 230 18.82 -29.72 -5.95
N GLY A 231 19.38 -29.51 -7.15
CA GLY A 231 19.69 -30.60 -8.10
C GLY A 231 18.57 -30.93 -9.10
N ALA A 232 17.37 -30.36 -8.98
CA ALA A 232 16.26 -30.55 -9.93
C ALA A 232 16.38 -29.71 -11.23
N GLY A 233 17.61 -29.32 -11.61
CA GLY A 233 17.90 -28.45 -12.75
C GLY A 233 19.11 -28.93 -13.55
N GLY A 234 18.88 -29.88 -14.45
CA GLY A 234 19.88 -30.41 -15.37
C GLY A 234 19.21 -31.12 -16.55
N GLY A 235 18.47 -30.38 -17.37
CA GLY A 235 17.78 -30.93 -18.53
C GLY A 235 17.50 -29.86 -19.59
N ALA A 236 18.45 -29.73 -20.52
CA ALA A 236 18.40 -29.10 -21.85
C ALA A 236 17.45 -27.91 -22.07
N ALA A 237 18.03 -26.70 -22.13
CA ALA A 237 17.52 -25.68 -23.04
C ALA A 237 17.85 -26.13 -24.47
N GLY A 238 16.84 -26.67 -25.17
CA GLY A 238 16.89 -26.89 -26.61
C GLY A 238 16.80 -25.56 -27.35
N THR A 239 17.69 -25.40 -28.32
CA THR A 239 17.90 -24.29 -29.27
C THR A 239 16.65 -23.73 -29.91
#